data_AF-A0A660MQ06-F1
#
_entry.id   AF-A0A660MQ06-F1
#
_cell.length_a   1.000
_cell.length_b   1.000
_cell.length_c   1.000
_cell.angle_alpha   90.00
_cell.angle_beta   90.00
_cell.angle_gamma   90.00
#
_symmetry.space_group_name_H-M   'P 1'
#
loop_
_entity.id
_entity.type
_entity.pdbx_description
1 polymer ?
#
loop_
_entity_poly.entity_id
_entity_poly.type
_entity_poly.pdbx_seq_one_letter_code
_entity_poly.pdbx_strand_id
1 'polypeptide(L)'
;MERVRTIEEKAHCLSKLVNSIGNPEDEVLWAEYAANGKSGVVSYIEKQLTELLDDILERRVSIDHFKVEDAEVLCRVFECDKIDQELCSTLSHHIYGADERSRYFCGNTDTLTLGGKCYF
;
A
#
# COMPACT_ATOMS: atom_id res chain seq x y z
N MET A 1 -12.43 15.10 -13.72
CA MET A 1 -11.88 15.31 -12.37
C MET A 1 -11.40 13.96 -11.87
N GLU A 2 -10.12 13.68 -12.03
CA GLU A 2 -9.48 12.51 -11.42
C GLU A 2 -9.54 12.72 -9.90
N ARG A 3 -10.22 11.82 -9.17
CA ARG A 3 -10.14 11.84 -7.71
C ARG A 3 -8.72 11.44 -7.34
N VAL A 4 -7.95 12.38 -6.80
CA VAL A 4 -6.69 12.09 -6.12
C VAL A 4 -7.03 11.07 -5.02
N ARG A 5 -6.72 9.80 -5.23
CA ARG A 5 -6.91 8.76 -4.22
C ARG A 5 -5.82 8.96 -3.18
N THR A 6 -6.19 9.17 -1.92
CA THR A 6 -5.20 9.34 -0.85
C THR A 6 -4.69 7.97 -0.39
N ILE A 7 -3.44 7.92 0.10
CA ILE A 7 -2.83 6.66 0.58
C ILE A 7 -3.65 6.08 1.75
N GLU A 8 -4.17 6.93 2.63
CA GLU A 8 -5.02 6.55 3.78
C GLU A 8 -6.27 5.75 3.36
N GLU A 9 -7.00 6.19 2.33
CA GLU A 9 -8.23 5.51 1.89
C GLU A 9 -7.91 4.14 1.30
N LYS A 10 -6.81 4.06 0.53
CA LYS A 10 -6.29 2.79 0.01
C LYS A 10 -5.81 1.87 1.13
N ALA A 11 -5.07 2.38 2.11
CA ALA A 11 -4.56 1.62 3.26
C ALA A 11 -5.67 0.91 4.02
N HIS A 12 -6.73 1.64 4.39
CA HIS A 12 -7.86 1.06 5.11
C HIS A 12 -8.66 0.07 4.27
N CYS A 13 -8.83 0.33 2.98
CA CYS A 13 -9.49 -0.59 2.06
C CYS A 13 -8.71 -1.91 1.94
N LEU A 14 -7.40 -1.82 1.71
CA LEU A 14 -6.51 -2.97 1.58
C LEU A 14 -6.47 -3.79 2.87
N SER A 15 -6.40 -3.15 4.02
CA SER A 15 -6.41 -3.85 5.32
C SER A 15 -7.70 -4.66 5.55
N LYS A 16 -8.86 -4.13 5.15
CA LYS A 16 -10.12 -4.89 5.18
C LYS A 16 -10.07 -6.10 4.25
N LEU A 17 -9.57 -5.92 3.04
CA LEU A 17 -9.47 -6.99 2.04
C LEU A 17 -8.50 -8.09 2.47
N VAL A 18 -7.39 -7.76 3.14
CA VAL A 18 -6.46 -8.76 3.70
C VAL A 18 -7.18 -9.67 4.70
N ASN A 19 -8.07 -9.12 5.53
CA ASN A 19 -8.87 -9.92 6.48
C ASN A 19 -9.90 -10.83 5.78
N SER A 20 -10.28 -10.51 4.54
CA SER A 20 -11.19 -11.34 3.73
C SER A 20 -10.50 -12.50 3.00
N ILE A 21 -9.15 -12.56 3.00
CA ILE A 21 -8.44 -13.63 2.28
C ILE A 21 -8.74 -14.99 2.93
N GLY A 22 -9.28 -15.92 2.15
CA GLY A 22 -9.69 -17.25 2.62
C GLY A 22 -11.13 -17.31 3.18
N ASN A 23 -11.88 -16.22 3.16
CA ASN A 23 -13.32 -16.26 3.36
C ASN A 23 -14.02 -16.70 2.06
N PRO A 24 -14.72 -17.85 2.01
CA PRO A 24 -15.29 -18.37 0.77
C PRO A 24 -16.31 -17.42 0.12
N GLU A 25 -17.06 -16.62 0.89
CA GLU A 25 -18.03 -15.68 0.33
C GLU A 25 -17.33 -14.50 -0.37
N ASP A 26 -16.29 -13.97 0.23
CA ASP A 26 -15.47 -12.92 -0.37
C ASP A 26 -14.68 -13.45 -1.58
N GLU A 27 -14.11 -14.65 -1.49
CA GLU A 27 -13.38 -15.26 -2.61
C GLU A 27 -14.25 -15.46 -3.86
N VAL A 28 -15.55 -15.78 -3.67
CA VAL A 28 -16.51 -15.85 -4.77
C VAL A 28 -16.80 -14.47 -5.34
N LEU A 29 -16.95 -13.45 -4.49
CA LEU A 29 -17.20 -12.08 -4.91
C LEU A 29 -16.06 -11.52 -5.78
N TRP A 30 -14.83 -11.92 -5.49
CA TRP A 30 -13.62 -11.47 -6.20
C TRP A 30 -13.09 -12.49 -7.22
N ALA A 31 -13.82 -13.57 -7.50
CA ALA A 31 -13.37 -14.67 -8.35
C ALA A 31 -12.96 -14.23 -9.77
N GLU A 32 -13.56 -13.16 -10.30
CA GLU A 32 -13.20 -12.59 -11.61
C GLU A 32 -11.75 -12.08 -11.68
N TYR A 33 -11.15 -11.75 -10.53
CA TYR A 33 -9.78 -11.28 -10.43
C TYR A 33 -8.77 -12.40 -10.26
N ALA A 34 -9.20 -13.64 -10.03
CA ALA A 34 -8.31 -14.76 -9.78
C ALA A 34 -7.36 -14.98 -10.96
N ALA A 35 -6.07 -14.84 -10.70
CA ALA A 35 -5.02 -14.94 -11.71
C ALA A 35 -3.80 -15.69 -11.16
N ASN A 36 -3.05 -16.35 -12.05
CA ASN A 36 -1.78 -17.02 -11.73
C ASN A 36 -1.85 -18.02 -10.55
N GLY A 37 -2.99 -18.69 -10.37
CA GLY A 37 -3.20 -19.65 -9.27
C GLY A 37 -3.43 -19.00 -7.90
N LYS A 38 -3.54 -17.67 -7.84
CA LYS A 38 -3.91 -16.92 -6.63
C LYS A 38 -5.42 -16.74 -6.53
N SER A 39 -5.87 -16.59 -5.29
CA SER A 39 -7.25 -16.31 -4.94
C SER A 39 -7.68 -14.93 -5.48
N GLY A 40 -8.97 -14.76 -5.80
CA GLY A 40 -9.49 -13.51 -6.37
C GLY A 40 -9.20 -12.28 -5.50
N VAL A 41 -9.34 -12.43 -4.19
CA VAL A 41 -9.05 -11.37 -3.21
C VAL A 41 -7.59 -10.95 -3.27
N VAL A 42 -6.66 -11.91 -3.20
CA VAL A 42 -5.21 -11.65 -3.30
C VAL A 42 -4.85 -10.96 -4.62
N SER A 43 -5.31 -11.48 -5.76
CA SER A 43 -5.02 -10.88 -7.06
C SER A 43 -5.55 -9.45 -7.17
N TYR A 44 -6.70 -9.16 -6.58
CA TYR A 44 -7.24 -7.81 -6.52
C TYR A 44 -6.40 -6.89 -5.62
N ILE A 45 -5.97 -7.36 -4.45
CA ILE A 45 -5.09 -6.62 -3.55
C ILE A 45 -3.78 -6.27 -4.26
N GLU A 46 -3.14 -7.25 -4.90
CA GLU A 46 -1.90 -7.03 -5.67
C GLU A 46 -2.08 -6.00 -6.78
N LYS A 47 -3.19 -6.08 -7.52
CA LYS A 47 -3.53 -5.07 -8.53
C LYS A 47 -3.63 -3.66 -7.92
N GLN A 48 -4.32 -3.52 -6.79
CA GLN A 48 -4.46 -2.22 -6.11
C GLN A 48 -3.13 -1.68 -5.58
N LEU A 49 -2.24 -2.57 -5.12
CA LEU A 49 -0.89 -2.24 -4.68
C LEU A 49 -0.01 -1.79 -5.87
N THR A 50 -0.08 -2.48 -7.01
CA THR A 50 0.60 -2.04 -8.24
C THR A 50 0.10 -0.68 -8.71
N GLU A 51 -1.22 -0.46 -8.72
CA GLU A 51 -1.79 0.86 -9.05
C GLU A 51 -1.29 1.95 -8.08
N LEU A 52 -1.17 1.63 -6.77
CA LEU A 52 -0.60 2.57 -5.81
C LEU A 52 0.87 2.88 -6.09
N LEU A 53 1.66 1.88 -6.48
CA LEU A 53 3.07 2.08 -6.84
C LEU A 53 3.20 2.99 -8.06
N ASP A 54 2.43 2.74 -9.12
CA ASP A 54 2.38 3.59 -10.31
C ASP A 54 1.97 5.03 -9.93
N ASP A 55 0.91 5.20 -9.14
CA ASP A 55 0.48 6.53 -8.72
C ASP A 55 1.57 7.27 -7.91
N ILE A 56 2.34 6.56 -7.07
CA ILE A 56 3.49 7.13 -6.33
C ILE A 56 4.61 7.54 -7.28
N LEU A 57 4.97 6.68 -8.24
CA LEU A 57 6.01 6.95 -9.24
C LEU A 57 5.64 8.13 -10.15
N GLU A 58 4.36 8.24 -10.52
CA GLU A 58 3.80 9.35 -11.30
C GLU A 58 3.51 10.61 -10.47
N ARG A 59 3.77 10.59 -9.16
CA ARG A 59 3.50 11.69 -8.20
C ARG A 59 2.04 12.15 -8.21
N ARG A 60 1.12 11.23 -8.48
CA ARG A 60 -0.33 11.47 -8.48
C ARG A 60 -0.96 11.28 -7.11
N VAL A 61 -0.17 10.85 -6.12
CA VAL A 61 -0.61 10.66 -4.74
C VAL A 61 -0.03 11.74 -3.83
N SER A 62 -0.89 12.33 -2.99
CA SER A 62 -0.45 13.17 -1.88
C SER A 62 -0.36 12.36 -0.59
N ILE A 63 0.69 12.62 0.19
CA ILE A 63 0.92 12.09 1.53
C ILE A 63 0.66 13.13 2.63
N ASP A 64 0.11 14.30 2.30
CA ASP A 64 -0.09 15.41 3.27
C ASP A 64 -0.91 14.99 4.50
N HIS A 65 -1.85 14.06 4.33
CA HIS A 65 -2.68 13.55 5.42
C HIS A 65 -2.25 12.17 5.94
N PHE A 66 -1.14 11.62 5.44
CA PHE A 66 -0.69 10.28 5.81
C PHE A 66 -0.08 10.27 7.21
N LYS A 67 -0.77 9.65 8.17
CA LYS A 67 -0.35 9.58 9.57
C LYS A 67 0.41 8.30 9.88
N VAL A 68 1.03 8.28 11.06
CA VAL A 68 1.69 7.08 11.61
C VAL A 68 0.69 5.92 11.74
N GLU A 69 -0.57 6.18 12.12
CA GLU A 69 -1.60 5.15 12.22
C GLU A 69 -1.91 4.50 10.86
N ASP A 70 -1.94 5.28 9.77
CA ASP A 70 -2.13 4.77 8.41
C ASP A 70 -0.92 3.92 7.97
N ALA A 71 0.27 4.31 8.42
CA ALA A 71 1.49 3.57 8.18
C ALA A 71 1.48 2.19 8.85
N GLU A 72 1.01 2.11 10.09
CA GLU A 72 0.83 0.84 10.79
C GLU A 72 -0.19 -0.07 10.08
N VAL A 73 -1.26 0.50 9.54
CA VAL A 73 -2.27 -0.24 8.75
C VAL A 73 -1.64 -0.82 7.48
N LEU A 74 -0.86 -0.03 6.72
CA LEU A 74 -0.18 -0.50 5.52
C LEU A 74 0.91 -1.52 5.83
N CYS A 75 1.65 -1.34 6.92
CA CYS A 75 2.68 -2.29 7.34
C CYS A 75 2.07 -3.69 7.54
N ARG A 76 0.93 -3.79 8.22
CA ARG A 76 0.20 -5.07 8.37
C ARG A 76 -0.25 -5.68 7.05
N VAL A 77 -0.59 -4.85 6.06
CA VAL A 77 -0.92 -5.32 4.70
C VAL A 77 0.34 -5.91 4.05
N PHE A 78 1.47 -5.22 4.17
CA PHE A 78 2.74 -5.65 3.57
C PHE A 78 3.30 -6.93 4.21
N GLU A 79 3.04 -7.15 5.50
CA GLU A 79 3.43 -8.36 6.24
C GLU A 79 2.58 -9.60 5.89
N CYS A 80 1.56 -9.48 5.04
CA CYS A 80 0.71 -10.62 4.66
C CYS A 80 1.43 -11.56 3.69
N ASP A 81 1.74 -12.79 4.13
CA ASP A 81 2.51 -13.80 3.38
C ASP A 81 1.86 -14.22 2.04
N LYS A 82 0.55 -14.00 1.91
CA LYS A 82 -0.22 -14.35 0.72
C LYS A 82 -0.07 -13.34 -0.42
N ILE A 83 0.46 -12.15 -0.14
CA ILE A 83 0.68 -11.07 -1.10
C ILE A 83 2.13 -11.13 -1.59
N ASP A 84 2.34 -10.76 -2.84
CA ASP A 84 3.67 -10.57 -3.43
C ASP A 84 4.57 -9.68 -2.57
N GLN A 85 5.56 -10.32 -1.93
CA GLN A 85 6.45 -9.66 -0.98
C GLN A 85 7.44 -8.71 -1.65
N GLU A 86 7.78 -8.93 -2.93
CA GLU A 86 8.65 -8.03 -3.70
C GLU A 86 7.94 -6.69 -3.96
N LEU A 87 6.66 -6.76 -4.34
CA LEU A 87 5.79 -5.58 -4.49
C LEU A 87 5.63 -4.83 -3.16
N CYS A 88 5.36 -5.55 -2.08
CA CYS A 88 5.23 -4.95 -0.74
C CYS A 88 6.54 -4.30 -0.28
N SER A 89 7.69 -4.94 -0.50
CA SER A 89 9.01 -4.38 -0.20
C SER A 89 9.28 -3.11 -1.01
N THR A 90 8.93 -3.11 -2.30
CA THR A 90 9.11 -1.94 -3.18
C THR A 90 8.26 -0.76 -2.73
N LEU A 91 6.98 -1.01 -2.41
CA LEU A 91 6.08 0.01 -1.88
C LEU A 91 6.56 0.54 -0.53
N SER A 92 6.96 -0.35 0.38
CA SER A 92 7.54 0.02 1.68
C SER A 92 8.76 0.93 1.49
N HIS A 93 9.63 0.60 0.53
CA HIS A 93 10.79 1.42 0.21
C HIS A 93 10.41 2.82 -0.28
N HIS A 94 9.45 2.94 -1.21
CA HIS A 94 9.02 4.24 -1.70
C HIS A 94 8.26 5.08 -0.67
N ILE A 95 7.54 4.44 0.26
CA ILE A 95 6.73 5.13 1.28
C ILE A 95 7.58 5.49 2.52
N TYR A 96 8.45 4.57 2.98
CA TYR A 96 9.19 4.67 4.25
C TYR A 96 10.70 4.79 4.11
N GLY A 97 11.27 4.61 2.90
CA GLY A 97 12.69 4.78 2.60
C GLY A 97 13.12 6.23 2.86
N ALA A 98 13.62 6.47 4.06
CA ALA A 98 13.74 7.77 4.73
C ALA A 98 14.65 8.83 4.04
N ASP A 99 15.32 8.52 2.93
CA ASP A 99 16.23 9.45 2.24
C ASP A 99 15.64 10.00 0.92
N GLU A 100 14.62 9.34 0.35
CA GLU A 100 14.09 9.70 -0.97
C GLU A 100 12.74 10.45 -0.93
N ARG A 101 12.17 10.64 0.27
CA ARG A 101 10.96 11.46 0.47
C ARG A 101 11.08 12.84 -0.17
N SER A 102 12.28 13.44 -0.16
CA SER A 102 12.55 14.74 -0.81
C SER A 102 12.60 14.67 -2.35
N ARG A 103 12.77 13.48 -2.93
CA ARG A 103 12.88 13.29 -4.39
C ARG A 103 11.54 12.96 -5.03
N TYR A 104 10.66 12.23 -4.35
CA TYR A 104 9.40 11.75 -4.92
C TYR A 104 8.19 12.61 -4.53
N PHE A 105 8.21 13.26 -3.37
CA PHE A 105 7.11 14.12 -2.92
C PHE A 105 7.52 15.59 -3.00
N CYS A 106 6.95 16.32 -3.95
CA CYS A 106 7.12 17.77 -4.02
C CYS A 106 6.21 18.42 -2.98
N GLY A 107 6.75 18.74 -1.81
CA GLY A 107 6.03 19.46 -0.76
C GLY A 107 6.92 19.70 0.44
N ASN A 108 7.31 20.96 0.62
CA ASN A 108 8.15 21.56 1.65
C ASN A 108 8.65 20.67 2.82
N THR A 109 9.98 20.66 2.90
CA THR A 109 10.78 20.36 4.09
C THR A 109 10.26 21.07 5.33
N ASP A 110 9.70 20.32 6.29
CA ASP A 110 9.84 20.66 7.70
C ASP A 110 9.79 19.39 8.56
N THR A 111 11.00 19.03 9.02
CA THR A 111 11.33 18.39 10.30
C THR A 111 10.40 17.31 10.86
N LEU A 112 10.71 16.04 10.57
CA LEU A 112 10.49 14.95 11.53
C LEU A 112 11.76 14.12 11.67
N THR A 113 12.60 14.56 12.61
CA THR A 113 13.63 13.71 13.22
C THR A 113 12.90 12.67 14.08
N LEU A 114 12.70 11.47 13.54
CA LEU A 114 12.33 10.31 14.34
C LEU A 114 13.54 9.37 14.33
N GLY A 115 14.33 9.51 15.39
CA GLY A 115 15.39 8.59 15.70
C GLY A 115 14.86 7.18 15.92
N GLY A 116 15.64 6.22 15.43
CA GLY A 116 15.71 4.89 16.05
C GLY A 116 14.97 3.78 15.30
N LYS A 117 15.72 3.17 14.37
CA LYS A 117 15.62 1.76 13.95
C LYS A 117 14.34 1.33 13.24
N CYS A 118 14.41 1.30 11.91
CA CYS A 118 13.69 0.30 11.12
C CYS A 118 14.65 -0.88 10.89
N TYR A 119 14.33 -2.04 11.45
CA TYR A 119 14.97 -3.31 11.11
C TYR A 119 14.01 -4.10 10.23
N PHE A 120 14.49 -4.41 9.03
CA PHE A 120 13.96 -5.30 7.97
C PHE A 120 12.73 -4.80 7.22
#